data_AF-A0A2V9ZY27-F1
#
_entry.id   AF-A0A2V9ZY27-F1
#
_cell.length_a   1.000
_cell.length_b   1.000
_cell.length_c   1.000
_cell.angle_alpha   90.00
_cell.angle_beta   90.00
_cell.angle_gamma   90.00
#
_symmetry.space_group_name_H-M   'P 1'
#
loop_
_entity.id
_entity.type
_entity.pdbx_description
1 polymer ?
#
loop_
_entity_poly.entity_id
_entity_poly.type
_entity_poly.pdbx_seq_one_letter_code
_entity_poly.pdbx_strand_id
1 'polypeptide(L)'
;MPVPRLGGIAIFSAFLFSIATALLVNARLHKLPSGLSAQSFSTILFPGLLIFLLGVFDDLRGLGPYVKFSVQALAGGMLFLGGLRILDLPIVFGAHQFPWFVGLPLTVLWVLAITNAFNLIDGLDGLAAGSALFSTLVVFVVALVSQSSLVALMTIALAGAILGFLRFNFNPATIFLGDCGSLFIGFLLSALALEGAQKAPTIVAVAIPVVSFGLPILETALSVLRRLISGRPVFTADREHIHHKLLQRGLSHRQVVIVLYAVSALFGLVSLFLLWPTGSSLGLVLAVLGTGIWLGVQHLGYLEFGELRRVALRTMEQRQIFVNNLAIRRATEELKKIRDYEQLCRVLVAAFEANDFDGFRLTVKLLPNEHSVIDLVRLSQRQQENIYFDWQKAGTVTFGDSLASWQLTLDLVTTSNRRRGFLTIHRLYTQRGLQMDVNHLTSIFPVALADALDRILGQEAEFITEQDASVMVAEAG
;
A
#
# COMPACT_ATOMS: atom_id res chain seq x y z
N MET A 1 30.91 31.83 6.59
CA MET A 1 29.81 32.81 6.72
C MET A 1 28.50 32.09 6.41
N PRO A 2 27.37 32.46 7.02
CA PRO A 2 26.07 31.89 6.65
C PRO A 2 25.77 32.17 5.17
N VAL A 3 25.28 31.17 4.46
CA VAL A 3 24.90 31.28 3.04
C VAL A 3 23.54 32.00 2.94
N PRO A 4 23.39 33.04 2.10
CA PRO A 4 22.15 33.80 1.95
C PRO A 4 21.02 32.93 1.38
N ARG A 5 19.76 33.21 1.78
CA ARG A 5 18.55 32.42 1.43
C ARG A 5 17.60 33.08 0.41
N LEU A 6 18.01 34.17 -0.22
CA LEU A 6 17.13 34.96 -1.12
C LEU A 6 17.37 34.65 -2.61
N GLY A 7 17.75 33.40 -2.94
CA GLY A 7 18.01 32.97 -4.31
C GLY A 7 16.80 33.08 -5.23
N GLY A 8 15.59 32.90 -4.68
CA GLY A 8 14.34 33.06 -5.41
C GLY A 8 14.14 34.46 -6.03
N ILE A 9 14.71 35.52 -5.44
CA ILE A 9 14.66 36.87 -6.01
C ILE A 9 15.35 36.91 -7.38
N ALA A 10 16.50 36.24 -7.51
CA ALA A 10 17.23 36.17 -8.78
C ALA A 10 16.42 35.41 -9.84
N ILE A 11 15.80 34.29 -9.47
CA ILE A 11 14.94 33.50 -10.37
C ILE A 11 13.73 34.32 -10.82
N PHE A 12 13.00 34.92 -9.86
CA PHE A 12 11.81 35.73 -10.16
C PHE A 12 12.14 36.92 -11.06
N SER A 13 13.23 37.63 -10.77
CA SER A 13 13.67 38.78 -11.57
C SER A 13 14.11 38.37 -12.97
N ALA A 14 14.90 37.31 -13.11
CA ALA A 14 15.33 36.80 -14.41
C ALA A 14 14.14 36.29 -15.24
N PHE A 15 13.18 35.62 -14.60
CA PHE A 15 11.94 35.18 -15.22
C PHE A 15 11.14 36.38 -15.75
N LEU A 16 10.84 37.38 -14.91
CA LEU A 16 10.12 38.59 -15.32
C LEU A 16 10.83 39.34 -16.45
N PHE A 17 12.16 39.49 -16.35
CA PHE A 17 12.96 40.16 -17.37
C PHE A 17 12.91 39.42 -18.71
N SER A 18 12.99 38.09 -18.69
CA SER A 18 12.90 37.25 -19.89
C SER A 18 11.54 37.40 -20.56
N ILE A 19 10.47 37.41 -19.76
CA ILE A 19 9.11 37.60 -20.27
C ILE A 19 8.91 39.01 -20.83
N ALA A 20 9.33 40.06 -20.12
CA ALA A 20 9.24 41.44 -20.59
C ALA A 20 9.99 41.62 -21.91
N THR A 21 11.18 41.03 -22.02
CA THR A 21 11.98 41.05 -23.25
C THR A 21 11.25 40.34 -24.39
N ALA A 22 10.68 39.16 -24.15
CA ALA A 22 9.94 38.42 -25.17
C ALA A 22 8.70 39.19 -25.66
N LEU A 23 7.95 39.81 -24.75
CA LEU A 23 6.80 40.65 -25.10
C LEU A 23 7.21 41.90 -25.90
N LEU A 24 8.32 42.55 -25.53
CA LEU A 24 8.86 43.70 -26.27
C LEU A 24 9.31 43.31 -27.68
N VAL A 25 10.02 42.19 -27.81
CA VAL A 25 10.44 41.65 -29.11
C VAL A 25 9.23 41.31 -29.97
N ASN A 26 8.18 40.73 -29.39
CA ASN A 26 6.95 40.45 -30.10
C ASN A 26 6.23 41.71 -30.59
N ALA A 27 6.13 42.72 -29.73
CA ALA A 27 5.50 43.99 -30.08
C ALA A 27 6.22 44.69 -31.25
N ARG A 28 7.52 44.47 -31.42
CA ARG A 28 8.32 45.05 -32.50
C ARG A 28 8.39 44.21 -33.77
N LEU A 29 8.46 42.88 -33.63
CA LEU A 29 8.74 41.97 -34.76
C LEU A 29 7.51 41.19 -35.22
N HIS A 30 6.42 41.16 -34.45
CA HIS A 30 5.21 40.35 -34.70
C HIS A 30 5.50 38.86 -35.00
N LYS A 31 6.59 38.33 -34.44
CA LYS A 31 7.07 36.96 -34.70
C LYS A 31 6.61 35.91 -33.68
N LEU A 32 6.05 36.30 -32.53
CA LEU A 32 5.49 35.28 -31.62
C LEU A 32 4.10 34.84 -32.12
N PRO A 33 3.73 33.57 -31.90
CA PRO A 33 2.44 33.05 -32.33
C PRO A 33 1.26 33.85 -31.74
N SER A 34 0.19 33.97 -32.52
CA SER A 34 -1.10 34.50 -32.12
C SER A 34 -1.77 33.61 -31.07
N GLY A 35 -1.46 33.83 -29.80
CA GLY A 35 -2.02 33.06 -28.67
C GLY A 35 -1.72 33.60 -27.27
N LEU A 36 -1.04 34.75 -27.17
CA LEU A 36 -0.73 35.40 -25.90
C LEU A 36 -1.93 36.26 -25.46
N SER A 37 -2.81 35.71 -24.63
CA SER A 37 -3.87 36.49 -23.98
C SER A 37 -3.31 37.23 -22.77
N ALA A 38 -3.48 38.56 -22.75
CA ALA A 38 -3.12 39.38 -21.59
C ALA A 38 -3.86 38.94 -20.32
N GLN A 39 -5.10 38.44 -20.49
CA GLN A 39 -5.90 37.93 -19.40
C GLN A 39 -5.27 36.66 -18.81
N SER A 40 -5.01 35.62 -19.60
CA SER A 40 -4.37 34.37 -19.14
C SER A 40 -3.01 34.63 -18.49
N PHE A 41 -2.25 35.57 -19.04
CA PHE A 41 -0.97 35.99 -18.48
C PHE A 41 -1.13 36.61 -17.09
N SER A 42 -2.06 37.54 -16.94
CA SER A 42 -2.36 38.18 -15.64
C SER A 42 -2.94 37.22 -14.61
N THR A 43 -3.75 36.24 -15.04
CA THR A 43 -4.31 35.18 -14.20
C THR A 43 -3.23 34.40 -13.47
N ILE A 44 -2.10 34.13 -14.12
CA ILE A 44 -0.98 33.39 -13.51
C ILE A 44 -0.02 34.33 -12.76
N LEU A 45 0.28 35.51 -13.33
CA LEU A 45 1.33 36.37 -12.79
C LEU A 45 0.96 37.03 -11.46
N PHE A 46 -0.29 37.50 -11.28
CA PHE A 46 -0.68 38.17 -10.04
C PHE A 46 -0.67 37.23 -8.82
N PRO A 47 -1.28 36.02 -8.88
CA PRO A 47 -1.14 35.07 -7.79
C PRO A 47 0.32 34.58 -7.63
N GLY A 48 1.08 34.45 -8.71
CA GLY A 48 2.50 34.12 -8.65
C GLY A 48 3.34 35.16 -7.90
N LEU A 49 3.08 36.45 -8.13
CA LEU A 49 3.68 37.54 -7.36
C LEU A 49 3.28 37.47 -5.89
N LEU A 50 2.01 37.19 -5.58
CA LEU A 50 1.54 37.02 -4.20
C LEU A 50 2.32 35.90 -3.48
N ILE A 51 2.49 34.73 -4.12
CA ILE A 51 3.26 33.60 -3.56
C ILE A 51 4.74 33.94 -3.40
N PHE A 52 5.33 34.63 -4.38
CA PHE A 52 6.71 35.08 -4.28
C PHE A 52 6.90 36.02 -3.08
N LEU A 53 6.04 37.03 -2.92
CA LEU A 53 6.09 37.97 -1.80
C LEU A 53 5.87 37.28 -0.45
N LEU A 54 4.97 36.29 -0.38
CA LEU A 54 4.80 35.44 0.80
C LEU A 54 6.12 34.76 1.17
N GLY A 55 6.79 34.13 0.20
CA GLY A 55 8.05 33.45 0.47
C GLY A 55 9.19 34.40 0.82
N VAL A 56 9.26 35.59 0.22
CA VAL A 56 10.21 36.65 0.62
C VAL A 56 9.97 37.06 2.06
N PHE A 57 8.71 37.26 2.44
CA PHE A 57 8.37 37.61 3.82
C PHE A 57 8.73 36.49 4.79
N ASP A 58 8.50 35.23 4.42
CA ASP A 58 8.87 34.07 5.22
C ASP A 58 10.38 33.95 5.41
N ASP A 59 11.17 34.07 4.34
CA ASP A 59 12.64 34.01 4.41
C ASP A 59 13.22 35.11 5.31
N LEU A 60 12.55 36.26 5.43
CA LEU A 60 12.98 37.40 6.23
C LEU A 60 12.50 37.38 7.68
N ARG A 61 11.26 36.96 7.94
CA ARG A 61 10.61 37.09 9.26
C ARG A 61 10.14 35.78 9.87
N GLY A 62 10.04 34.71 9.08
CA GLY A 62 9.44 33.44 9.46
C GLY A 62 7.92 33.54 9.63
N LEU A 63 7.19 32.64 8.97
CA LEU A 63 5.74 32.51 9.05
C LEU A 63 5.35 31.12 9.55
N GLY A 64 4.26 31.10 10.32
CA GLY A 64 3.59 29.85 10.68
C GLY A 64 2.94 29.18 9.46
N PRO A 65 2.79 27.84 9.49
CA PRO A 65 2.26 27.07 8.37
C PRO A 65 0.84 27.52 7.96
N TYR A 66 -0.02 27.86 8.92
CA TYR A 66 -1.40 28.28 8.64
C TYR A 66 -1.49 29.54 7.76
N VAL A 67 -0.60 30.51 7.95
CA VAL A 67 -0.56 31.72 7.12
C VAL A 67 -0.12 31.37 5.70
N LYS A 68 0.90 30.52 5.55
CA LYS A 68 1.36 30.04 4.25
C LYS A 68 0.24 29.34 3.49
N PHE A 69 -0.42 28.37 4.13
CA PHE A 69 -1.54 27.64 3.53
C PHE A 69 -2.70 28.56 3.16
N SER A 70 -3.01 29.57 3.98
CA SER A 70 -4.11 30.51 3.70
C SER A 70 -3.82 31.36 2.46
N VAL A 71 -2.61 31.90 2.33
CA VAL A 71 -2.21 32.73 1.17
C VAL A 71 -2.10 31.86 -0.10
N GLN A 72 -1.59 30.64 0.02
CA GLN A 72 -1.57 29.71 -1.11
C GLN A 72 -2.98 29.28 -1.54
N ALA A 73 -3.91 29.10 -0.60
CA ALA A 73 -5.31 28.82 -0.91
C ALA A 73 -5.99 30.01 -1.60
N LEU A 74 -5.69 31.24 -1.18
CA LEU A 74 -6.13 32.45 -1.86
C LEU A 74 -5.60 32.50 -3.30
N ALA A 75 -4.31 32.22 -3.51
CA ALA A 75 -3.72 32.17 -4.85
C ALA A 75 -4.39 31.10 -5.74
N GLY A 76 -4.69 29.91 -5.19
CA GLY A 76 -5.46 28.87 -5.89
C GLY A 76 -6.89 29.31 -6.21
N GLY A 77 -7.55 30.05 -5.32
CA GLY A 77 -8.85 30.66 -5.57
C GLY A 77 -8.81 31.72 -6.69
N MET A 78 -7.75 32.53 -6.75
CA MET A 78 -7.55 33.49 -7.84
C MET A 78 -7.38 32.78 -9.20
N LEU A 79 -6.61 31.70 -9.25
CA LEU A 79 -6.49 30.87 -10.46
C LEU A 79 -7.84 30.29 -10.89
N PHE A 80 -8.61 29.76 -9.92
CA PHE A 80 -9.95 29.24 -10.17
C PHE A 80 -10.85 30.34 -10.76
N LEU A 81 -10.93 31.52 -10.15
CA LEU A 81 -11.73 32.63 -10.66
C LEU A 81 -11.28 33.06 -12.07
N GLY A 82 -9.97 33.10 -12.31
CA GLY A 82 -9.36 33.43 -13.61
C GLY A 82 -9.53 32.35 -14.69
N GLY A 83 -10.19 31.24 -14.39
CA GLY A 83 -10.58 30.21 -15.36
C GLY A 83 -9.74 28.95 -15.33
N LEU A 84 -8.64 28.89 -14.55
CA LEU A 84 -7.80 27.69 -14.40
C LEU A 84 -8.39 26.80 -13.31
N ARG A 85 -9.28 25.89 -13.72
CA ARG A 85 -10.14 25.10 -12.82
C ARG A 85 -10.03 23.63 -13.13
N ILE A 86 -10.04 22.81 -12.08
CA ILE A 86 -10.28 21.37 -12.16
C ILE A 86 -11.80 21.16 -12.03
N LEU A 87 -12.50 20.95 -13.14
CA LEU A 87 -13.95 20.73 -13.16
C LEU A 87 -14.33 19.29 -13.50
N ASP A 88 -13.41 18.47 -13.97
CA ASP A 88 -13.67 17.08 -14.33
C ASP A 88 -12.42 16.23 -14.09
N LEU A 89 -12.63 14.96 -13.74
CA LEU A 89 -11.57 13.96 -13.61
C LEU A 89 -12.02 12.66 -14.28
N PRO A 90 -11.99 12.59 -15.62
CA PRO A 90 -12.60 11.50 -16.39
C PRO A 90 -12.02 10.13 -16.11
N ILE A 91 -10.76 10.05 -15.68
CA ILE A 91 -10.10 8.79 -15.30
C ILE A 91 -10.78 8.15 -14.08
N VAL A 92 -11.17 8.97 -13.10
CA VAL A 92 -11.61 8.49 -11.78
C VAL A 92 -13.14 8.47 -11.68
N PHE A 93 -13.80 9.46 -12.27
CA PHE A 93 -15.23 9.70 -12.09
C PHE A 93 -16.03 9.69 -13.41
N GLY A 94 -15.40 9.30 -14.52
CA GLY A 94 -16.00 9.37 -15.86
C GLY A 94 -16.20 10.82 -16.32
N ALA A 95 -16.83 11.00 -17.49
CA ALA A 95 -17.01 12.31 -18.14
C ALA A 95 -18.02 13.25 -17.43
N HIS A 96 -18.08 13.23 -16.10
CA HIS A 96 -18.94 14.08 -15.30
C HIS A 96 -18.20 15.36 -14.91
N GLN A 97 -18.85 16.50 -15.16
CA GLN A 97 -18.38 17.78 -14.63
C GLN A 97 -18.84 17.95 -13.20
N PHE A 98 -17.90 18.29 -12.33
CA PHE A 98 -18.12 18.66 -10.96
C PHE A 98 -18.72 20.06 -10.85
N PRO A 99 -19.60 20.29 -9.87
CA PRO A 99 -20.03 21.63 -9.53
C PRO A 99 -18.87 22.44 -8.93
N TRP A 100 -18.98 23.77 -9.00
CA TRP A 100 -17.91 24.69 -8.58
C TRP A 100 -17.45 24.47 -7.12
N PHE A 101 -18.35 24.06 -6.22
CA PHE A 101 -18.02 23.82 -4.81
C PHE A 101 -17.14 22.59 -4.58
N VAL A 102 -17.04 21.69 -5.57
CA VAL A 102 -16.07 20.58 -5.59
C VAL A 102 -14.81 20.99 -6.37
N GLY A 103 -14.99 21.63 -7.52
CA GLY A 103 -13.87 22.05 -8.38
C GLY A 103 -12.92 23.06 -7.72
N LEU A 104 -13.46 23.99 -6.91
CA LEU A 104 -12.66 24.98 -6.19
C LEU A 104 -11.73 24.31 -5.16
N PRO A 105 -12.21 23.48 -4.20
CA PRO A 105 -11.34 22.73 -3.31
C PRO A 105 -10.30 21.87 -4.04
N LEU A 106 -10.67 21.20 -5.14
CA LEU A 106 -9.73 20.39 -5.92
C LEU A 106 -8.61 21.24 -6.54
N THR A 107 -8.96 22.38 -7.10
CA THR A 107 -7.99 23.32 -7.69
C THR A 107 -7.07 23.89 -6.62
N VAL A 108 -7.62 24.31 -5.48
CA VAL A 108 -6.83 24.78 -4.34
C VAL A 108 -5.91 23.68 -3.81
N LEU A 109 -6.42 22.46 -3.64
CA LEU A 109 -5.63 21.33 -3.15
C LEU A 109 -4.48 20.99 -4.11
N TRP A 110 -4.72 21.04 -5.42
CA TRP A 110 -3.68 20.87 -6.44
C TRP A 110 -2.57 21.93 -6.29
N VAL A 111 -2.94 23.20 -6.19
CA VAL A 111 -1.99 24.30 -6.02
C VAL A 111 -1.20 24.14 -4.72
N LEU A 112 -1.87 23.85 -3.61
CA LEU A 112 -1.24 23.58 -2.32
C LEU A 112 -0.27 22.40 -2.40
N ALA A 113 -0.70 21.27 -2.96
CA ALA A 113 0.09 20.05 -3.00
C ALA A 113 1.37 20.26 -3.81
N ILE A 114 1.28 20.80 -5.03
CA ILE A 114 2.46 20.99 -5.89
C ILE A 114 3.38 22.08 -5.34
N THR A 115 2.83 23.19 -4.86
CA THR A 115 3.64 24.29 -4.29
C THR A 115 4.45 23.82 -3.09
N ASN A 116 3.82 23.12 -2.14
CA ASN A 116 4.51 22.62 -0.96
C ASN A 116 5.43 21.43 -1.28
N ALA A 117 5.13 20.63 -2.30
CA ALA A 117 6.00 19.54 -2.72
C ALA A 117 7.38 20.03 -3.17
N PHE A 118 7.44 21.13 -3.93
CA PHE A 118 8.72 21.75 -4.34
C PHE A 118 9.45 22.43 -3.17
N ASN A 119 8.71 23.06 -2.25
CA ASN A 119 9.30 23.62 -1.02
C ASN A 119 9.90 22.53 -0.12
N LEU A 120 9.25 21.37 0.01
CA LEU A 120 9.69 20.29 0.88
C LEU A 120 10.98 19.61 0.40
N ILE A 121 11.23 19.56 -0.91
CA ILE A 121 12.46 19.00 -1.48
C ILE A 121 13.64 19.98 -1.48
N ASP A 122 13.45 21.23 -1.08
CA ASP A 122 14.52 22.26 -0.96
C ASP A 122 15.37 22.07 0.31
N GLY A 123 15.77 20.82 0.56
CA GLY A 123 16.59 20.41 1.71
C GLY A 123 18.08 20.23 1.41
N LEU A 124 18.46 20.20 0.12
CA LEU A 124 19.85 20.06 -0.34
C LEU A 124 20.18 21.02 -1.48
N ASP A 125 21.42 21.52 -1.47
CA ASP A 125 22.04 22.32 -2.54
C ASP A 125 21.74 21.75 -3.94
N GLY A 126 21.03 22.51 -4.77
CA GLY A 126 20.69 22.15 -6.15
C GLY A 126 19.47 21.25 -6.30
N LEU A 127 19.02 20.53 -5.26
CA LEU A 127 18.01 19.47 -5.42
C LEU A 127 16.67 20.01 -5.94
N ALA A 128 16.07 20.99 -5.26
CA ALA A 128 14.78 21.55 -5.65
C ALA A 128 14.84 22.24 -7.01
N ALA A 129 15.85 23.10 -7.23
CA ALA A 129 16.04 23.81 -8.48
C ALA A 129 16.26 22.85 -9.66
N GLY A 130 17.07 21.79 -9.49
CA GLY A 130 17.31 20.82 -10.56
C GLY A 130 16.11 19.92 -10.84
N SER A 131 15.39 19.47 -9.81
CA SER A 131 14.14 18.74 -10.02
C SER A 131 13.10 19.60 -10.74
N ALA A 132 12.95 20.86 -10.33
CA ALA A 132 12.10 21.83 -11.00
C ALA A 132 12.51 22.10 -12.45
N LEU A 133 13.82 22.12 -12.77
CA LEU A 133 14.28 22.27 -14.15
C LEU A 133 13.76 21.13 -15.04
N PHE A 134 13.89 19.87 -14.60
CA PHE A 134 13.38 18.73 -15.36
C PHE A 134 11.86 18.79 -15.54
N SER A 135 11.12 19.08 -14.47
CA SER A 135 9.67 19.26 -14.55
C SER A 135 9.28 20.40 -15.50
N THR A 136 9.98 21.53 -15.44
CA THR A 136 9.75 22.70 -16.31
C THR A 136 10.00 22.35 -17.78
N LEU A 137 11.07 21.61 -18.08
CA LEU A 137 11.37 21.17 -19.45
C LEU A 137 10.32 20.21 -20.01
N VAL A 138 9.76 19.33 -19.17
CA VAL A 138 8.65 18.46 -19.58
C VAL A 138 7.42 19.29 -19.92
N VAL A 139 7.02 20.22 -19.03
CA VAL A 139 5.88 21.11 -19.29
C VAL A 139 6.11 21.98 -20.53
N PHE A 140 7.35 22.41 -20.79
CA PHE A 140 7.73 23.11 -22.02
C PHE A 140 7.50 22.25 -23.26
N VAL A 141 8.01 21.02 -23.29
CA VAL A 141 7.82 20.11 -24.43
C VAL A 141 6.34 19.81 -24.65
N VAL A 142 5.58 19.55 -23.58
CA VAL A 142 4.13 19.36 -23.65
C VAL A 142 3.44 20.60 -24.23
N ALA A 143 3.84 21.80 -23.81
CA ALA A 143 3.31 23.04 -24.34
C ALA A 143 3.60 23.23 -25.84
N LEU A 144 4.76 22.79 -26.33
CA LEU A 144 5.06 22.80 -27.77
C LEU A 144 4.13 21.84 -28.53
N VAL A 145 3.92 20.63 -28.01
CA VAL A 145 3.04 19.62 -28.63
C VAL A 145 1.58 20.08 -28.63
N SER A 146 1.11 20.65 -27.53
CA SER A 146 -0.25 21.21 -27.39
C SER A 146 -0.40 22.61 -27.99
N GLN A 147 0.63 23.15 -28.64
CA GLN A 147 0.66 24.48 -29.26
C GLN A 147 0.26 25.61 -28.29
N SER A 148 0.56 25.45 -26.99
CA SER A 148 0.28 26.46 -25.97
C SER A 148 1.44 27.45 -25.87
N SER A 149 1.39 28.51 -26.67
CA SER A 149 2.46 29.52 -26.75
C SER A 149 2.74 30.22 -25.42
N LEU A 150 1.71 30.48 -24.61
CA LEU A 150 1.86 31.09 -23.29
C LEU A 150 2.62 30.16 -22.34
N VAL A 151 2.22 28.88 -22.25
CA VAL A 151 2.88 27.91 -21.38
C VAL A 151 4.31 27.67 -21.84
N ALA A 152 4.54 27.55 -23.15
CA ALA A 152 5.88 27.38 -23.72
C ALA A 152 6.80 28.57 -23.39
N LEU A 153 6.30 29.81 -23.52
CA LEU A 153 7.07 31.00 -23.20
C LEU A 153 7.42 31.10 -21.70
N MET A 154 6.43 30.85 -20.83
CA MET A 154 6.61 30.91 -19.38
C MET A 154 7.57 29.82 -18.89
N THR A 155 7.42 28.59 -19.39
CA THR A 155 8.30 27.47 -18.99
C THR A 155 9.73 27.65 -19.49
N ILE A 156 9.96 28.08 -20.73
CA ILE A 156 11.35 28.28 -21.20
C ILE A 156 12.06 29.43 -20.48
N ALA A 157 11.33 30.50 -20.15
CA ALA A 157 11.85 31.59 -19.32
C ALA A 157 12.20 31.10 -17.91
N LEU A 158 11.32 30.30 -17.30
CA LEU A 158 11.56 29.72 -15.98
C LEU A 158 12.75 28.74 -16.00
N ALA A 159 12.83 27.87 -17.01
CA ALA A 159 13.93 26.93 -17.16
C ALA A 159 15.28 27.66 -17.31
N GLY A 160 15.33 28.73 -18.10
CA GLY A 160 16.52 29.57 -18.24
C GLY A 160 16.93 30.23 -16.91
N ALA A 161 15.97 30.79 -16.17
CA ALA A 161 16.21 31.40 -14.85
C ALA A 161 16.74 30.37 -13.83
N ILE A 162 16.12 29.19 -13.77
CA ILE A 162 16.54 28.08 -12.90
C ILE A 162 17.94 27.60 -13.29
N LEU A 163 18.21 27.42 -14.59
CA LEU A 163 19.52 26.96 -15.07
C LEU A 163 20.64 27.94 -14.72
N GLY A 164 20.38 29.24 -14.88
CA GLY A 164 21.31 30.29 -14.44
C GLY A 164 21.55 30.28 -12.94
N PHE A 165 20.50 30.10 -12.13
CA PHE A 165 20.59 30.01 -10.67
C PHE A 165 21.34 28.76 -10.19
N LEU A 166 21.14 27.61 -10.84
CA LEU A 166 21.77 26.34 -10.50
C LEU A 166 23.30 26.42 -10.47
N ARG A 167 23.91 27.27 -11.32
CA ARG A 167 25.36 27.50 -11.30
C ARG A 167 25.89 27.95 -9.93
N PHE A 168 25.07 28.67 -9.17
CA PHE A 168 25.39 29.23 -7.85
C PHE A 168 24.86 28.39 -6.70
N ASN A 169 23.81 27.60 -6.94
CA ASN A 169 23.15 26.77 -5.95
C ASN A 169 23.65 25.31 -5.91
N PHE A 170 24.31 24.82 -6.97
CA PHE A 170 24.87 23.47 -6.99
C PHE A 170 26.01 23.31 -5.96
N ASN A 171 26.06 22.16 -5.30
CA ASN A 171 26.93 21.94 -4.14
C ASN A 171 28.44 22.16 -4.46
N PRO A 172 29.17 22.97 -3.68
CA PRO A 172 28.71 23.75 -2.51
C PRO A 172 27.96 25.04 -2.91
N ALA A 173 26.76 25.25 -2.35
CA ALA A 173 25.94 26.41 -2.67
C ALA A 173 26.55 27.72 -2.13
N THR A 174 26.54 28.74 -3.00
CA THR A 174 26.87 30.13 -2.64
C THR A 174 25.64 30.96 -2.28
N ILE A 175 24.46 30.49 -2.67
CA ILE A 175 23.15 31.05 -2.34
C ILE A 175 22.11 29.93 -2.31
N PHE A 176 21.21 29.94 -1.33
CA PHE A 176 20.09 29.01 -1.22
C PHE A 176 18.86 29.57 -1.93
N LEU A 177 18.01 28.66 -2.40
CA LEU A 177 16.79 28.99 -3.13
C LEU A 177 15.79 29.75 -2.25
N GLY A 178 15.58 29.26 -1.02
CA GLY A 178 14.68 29.87 -0.05
C GLY A 178 13.22 29.59 -0.32
N ASP A 179 12.36 29.98 0.62
CA ASP A 179 10.92 29.85 0.48
C ASP A 179 10.39 30.75 -0.66
N CYS A 180 10.99 31.92 -0.88
CA CYS A 180 10.65 32.79 -2.01
C CYS A 180 10.79 32.09 -3.37
N GLY A 181 11.85 31.29 -3.55
CA GLY A 181 12.12 30.61 -4.81
C GLY A 181 11.32 29.32 -4.95
N SER A 182 11.34 28.47 -3.92
CA SER A 182 10.71 27.16 -3.97
C SER A 182 9.18 27.23 -4.04
N LEU A 183 8.55 28.14 -3.27
CA LEU A 183 7.10 28.37 -3.36
C LEU A 183 6.72 28.96 -4.72
N PHE A 184 7.47 29.95 -5.22
CA PHE A 184 7.20 30.56 -6.53
C PHE A 184 7.29 29.54 -7.67
N ILE A 185 8.35 28.74 -7.70
CA ILE A 185 8.56 27.69 -8.71
C ILE A 185 7.44 26.66 -8.66
N GLY A 186 7.13 26.14 -7.47
CA GLY A 186 6.07 25.14 -7.30
C GLY A 186 4.70 25.67 -7.69
N PHE A 187 4.36 26.90 -7.30
CA PHE A 187 3.13 27.56 -7.71
C PHE A 187 3.06 27.73 -9.23
N LEU A 188 4.14 28.25 -9.85
CA LEU A 188 4.15 28.52 -11.29
C LEU A 188 4.03 27.23 -12.10
N LEU A 189 4.71 26.16 -11.70
CA LEU A 189 4.55 24.84 -12.34
C LEU A 189 3.14 24.27 -12.17
N SER A 190 2.53 24.45 -11.00
CA SER A 190 1.14 24.07 -10.75
C SER A 190 0.15 24.81 -11.68
N ALA A 191 0.30 26.12 -11.81
CA ALA A 191 -0.54 26.97 -12.64
C ALA A 191 -0.36 26.66 -14.15
N LEU A 192 0.89 26.49 -14.59
CA LEU A 192 1.22 26.17 -15.98
C LEU A 192 0.75 24.77 -16.38
N ALA A 193 0.78 23.81 -15.45
CA ALA A 193 0.17 22.50 -15.65
C ALA A 193 -1.35 22.59 -15.83
N LEU A 194 -2.05 23.41 -15.03
CA LEU A 194 -3.49 23.64 -15.19
C LEU A 194 -3.82 24.30 -16.53
N GLU A 195 -3.09 25.33 -16.94
CA GLU A 195 -3.27 25.99 -18.24
C GLU A 195 -3.02 25.00 -19.41
N GLY A 196 -1.96 24.19 -19.32
CA GLY A 196 -1.67 23.18 -20.34
C GLY A 196 -2.72 22.08 -20.41
N ALA A 197 -3.27 21.67 -19.27
CA ALA A 197 -4.29 20.63 -19.15
C ALA A 197 -5.60 20.98 -19.89
N GLN A 198 -5.97 22.26 -19.97
CA GLN A 198 -7.22 22.69 -20.64
C GLN A 198 -7.24 22.41 -22.14
N LYS A 199 -6.08 22.22 -22.77
CA LYS A 199 -5.94 22.01 -24.22
C LYS A 199 -5.63 20.56 -24.59
N ALA A 200 -5.48 19.67 -23.61
CA ALA A 200 -5.11 18.28 -23.82
C ALA A 200 -6.29 17.34 -23.55
N PRO A 201 -6.33 16.13 -24.15
CA PRO A 201 -7.25 15.08 -23.72
C PRO A 201 -7.11 14.83 -22.21
N THR A 202 -8.22 14.75 -21.48
CA THR A 202 -8.22 14.88 -20.01
C THR A 202 -7.36 13.84 -19.28
N ILE A 203 -7.16 12.65 -19.87
CA ILE A 203 -6.28 11.62 -19.31
C ILE A 203 -4.82 12.09 -19.32
N VAL A 204 -4.37 12.62 -20.46
CA VAL A 204 -3.01 13.14 -20.67
C VAL A 204 -2.80 14.41 -19.84
N ALA A 205 -3.85 15.24 -19.75
CA ALA A 205 -3.87 16.50 -19.01
C ALA A 205 -3.56 16.34 -17.51
N VAL A 206 -3.98 15.23 -16.88
CA VAL A 206 -3.72 14.96 -15.46
C VAL A 206 -2.46 14.11 -15.26
N ALA A 207 -2.27 13.06 -16.08
CA ALA A 207 -1.19 12.11 -15.87
C ALA A 207 0.20 12.73 -16.09
N ILE A 208 0.34 13.58 -17.10
CA ILE A 208 1.64 14.20 -17.43
C ILE A 208 2.14 15.09 -16.29
N PRO A 209 1.39 16.10 -15.79
CA PRO A 209 1.84 16.90 -14.66
C PRO A 209 2.21 16.06 -13.43
N VAL A 210 1.35 15.11 -13.04
CA VAL A 210 1.58 14.24 -11.88
C VAL A 210 2.87 13.43 -12.00
N VAL A 211 3.11 12.83 -13.17
CA VAL A 211 4.31 12.02 -13.40
C VAL A 211 5.56 12.91 -13.52
N SER A 212 5.45 14.07 -14.18
CA SER A 212 6.57 15.01 -14.34
C SER A 212 7.03 15.66 -13.02
N PHE A 213 6.11 15.79 -12.05
CA PHE A 213 6.39 16.25 -10.68
C PHE A 213 6.64 15.06 -9.73
N GLY A 214 6.90 13.87 -10.29
CA GLY A 214 6.90 12.61 -9.57
C GLY A 214 7.85 12.57 -8.38
N LEU A 215 9.05 13.15 -8.46
CA LEU A 215 9.97 13.21 -7.31
C LEU A 215 9.40 14.09 -6.17
N PRO A 216 9.07 15.38 -6.36
CA PRO A 216 8.45 16.20 -5.32
C PRO A 216 7.18 15.60 -4.72
N ILE A 217 6.30 15.05 -5.57
CA ILE A 217 5.06 14.41 -5.13
C ILE A 217 5.37 13.16 -4.30
N LEU A 218 6.30 12.31 -4.75
CA LEU A 218 6.70 11.10 -4.04
C LEU A 218 7.27 11.44 -2.67
N GLU A 219 8.13 12.46 -2.57
CA GLU A 219 8.69 12.91 -1.30
C GLU A 219 7.58 13.27 -0.29
N THR A 220 6.63 14.08 -0.74
CA THR A 220 5.52 14.57 0.07
C THR A 220 4.59 13.42 0.47
N ALA A 221 4.24 12.55 -0.49
CA ALA A 221 3.39 11.39 -0.25
C ALA A 221 4.03 10.42 0.74
N LEU A 222 5.34 10.15 0.63
CA LEU A 222 6.05 9.29 1.57
C LEU A 222 6.12 9.89 2.97
N SER A 223 6.34 11.20 3.09
CA SER A 223 6.33 11.89 4.39
C SER A 223 4.95 11.79 5.06
N VAL A 224 3.88 12.08 4.32
CA VAL A 224 2.50 11.98 4.83
C VAL A 224 2.17 10.54 5.22
N LEU A 225 2.43 9.57 4.34
CA LEU A 225 2.11 8.17 4.57
C LEU A 225 2.88 7.59 5.76
N ARG A 226 4.18 7.88 5.88
CA ARG A 226 5.00 7.48 7.03
C ARG A 226 4.39 7.98 8.35
N ARG A 227 3.94 9.24 8.39
CA ARG A 227 3.38 9.84 9.60
C ARG A 227 2.05 9.22 9.98
N LEU A 228 1.19 8.96 8.99
CA LEU A 228 -0.08 8.27 9.20
C LEU A 228 0.14 6.86 9.77
N ILE A 229 1.08 6.09 9.22
CA ILE A 229 1.42 4.75 9.72
C ILE A 229 1.97 4.82 11.16
N SER A 230 2.80 5.82 11.44
CA SER A 230 3.41 6.02 12.76
C SER A 230 2.52 6.76 13.77
N GLY A 231 1.27 7.09 13.42
CA GLY A 231 0.34 7.82 14.29
C GLY A 231 0.79 9.25 14.65
N ARG A 232 1.70 9.85 13.89
CA ARG A 232 2.23 11.20 14.13
C ARG A 232 1.40 12.26 13.40
N PRO A 233 1.26 13.49 13.93
CA PRO A 233 0.55 14.54 13.24
C PRO A 233 1.19 14.88 11.89
N VAL A 234 0.37 15.08 10.85
CA VAL A 234 0.83 15.28 9.46
C VAL A 234 1.61 16.58 9.26
N PHE A 235 1.51 17.56 10.17
CA PHE A 235 2.11 18.90 10.03
C PHE A 235 3.34 19.15 10.91
N THR A 236 3.94 18.13 11.54
CA THR A 236 5.19 18.30 12.29
C THR A 236 6.40 18.47 11.35
N ALA A 237 7.55 18.96 11.83
CA ALA A 237 8.76 18.97 10.99
C ALA A 237 9.25 17.53 10.71
N ASP A 238 9.74 17.25 9.50
CA ASP A 238 10.33 15.95 9.14
C ASP A 238 11.84 16.03 8.98
N ARG A 239 12.54 14.92 9.23
CA ARG A 239 13.96 14.74 8.91
C ARG A 239 14.24 13.43 8.20
N GLU A 240 13.21 12.73 7.74
CA GLU A 240 13.33 11.42 7.10
C GLU A 240 12.93 11.47 5.62
N HIS A 241 13.28 12.57 4.98
CA HIS A 241 13.20 12.77 3.54
C HIS A 241 14.08 11.78 2.76
N ILE A 242 13.76 11.48 1.49
CA ILE A 242 14.50 10.51 0.66
C ILE A 242 15.99 10.87 0.63
N HIS A 243 16.29 12.16 0.49
CA HIS A 243 17.66 12.63 0.45
C HIS A 243 18.42 12.39 1.77
N HIS A 244 17.76 12.48 2.93
CA HIS A 244 18.37 12.12 4.22
C HIS A 244 18.68 10.63 4.30
N LYS A 245 17.77 9.76 3.81
CA LYS A 245 18.01 8.30 3.78
C LYS A 245 19.15 7.93 2.84
N LEU A 246 19.31 8.61 1.71
CA LEU A 246 20.45 8.39 0.81
C LEU A 246 21.77 8.86 1.45
N LEU A 247 21.79 10.00 2.13
CA LEU A 247 22.97 10.46 2.89
C LEU A 247 23.35 9.47 4.00
N GLN A 248 22.37 8.93 4.74
CA GLN A 248 22.60 7.93 5.80
C GLN A 248 23.21 6.61 5.28
N ARG A 249 23.11 6.34 3.98
CA ARG A 249 23.76 5.18 3.31
C ARG A 249 25.20 5.43 2.89
N GLY A 250 25.74 6.61 3.19
CA GLY A 250 27.12 6.97 2.86
C GLY A 250 27.29 7.63 1.49
N LEU A 251 26.20 7.98 0.78
CA LEU A 251 26.33 8.84 -0.40
C LEU A 251 26.69 10.27 0.02
N SER A 252 27.58 10.90 -0.72
CA SER A 252 27.88 12.34 -0.58
C SER A 252 26.72 13.20 -1.08
N HIS A 253 26.64 14.47 -0.62
CA HIS A 253 25.62 15.43 -1.07
C HIS A 253 25.48 15.49 -2.60
N ARG A 254 26.61 15.60 -3.31
CA ARG A 254 26.62 15.64 -4.78
C ARG A 254 26.06 14.37 -5.40
N GLN A 255 26.44 13.20 -4.88
CA GLN A 255 25.93 11.93 -5.38
C GLN A 255 24.42 11.80 -5.18
N VAL A 256 23.91 12.21 -4.01
CA VAL A 256 22.46 12.22 -3.73
C VAL A 256 21.72 13.09 -4.73
N VAL A 257 22.20 14.32 -4.97
CA VAL A 257 21.56 15.25 -5.91
C VAL A 257 21.58 14.68 -7.34
N ILE A 258 22.70 14.11 -7.80
CA ILE A 258 22.80 13.50 -9.14
C ILE A 258 21.85 12.30 -9.29
N VAL A 259 21.74 11.44 -8.28
CA VAL A 259 20.80 10.32 -8.28
C VAL A 259 19.36 10.83 -8.37
N LEU A 260 19.01 11.85 -7.59
CA LEU A 260 17.67 12.43 -7.60
C LEU A 260 17.36 13.23 -8.88
N TYR A 261 18.38 13.78 -9.54
CA TYR A 261 18.25 14.32 -10.90
C TYR A 261 17.96 13.22 -11.91
N ALA A 262 18.67 12.09 -11.85
CA ALA A 262 18.40 10.95 -12.72
C ALA A 262 16.96 10.41 -12.53
N VAL A 263 16.48 10.35 -11.27
CA VAL A 263 15.09 10.01 -10.96
C VAL A 263 14.11 11.04 -11.52
N SER A 264 14.38 12.34 -11.34
CA SER A 264 13.54 13.41 -11.90
C SER A 264 13.49 13.36 -13.44
N ALA A 265 14.63 13.11 -14.08
CA ALA A 265 14.72 12.94 -15.52
C ALA A 265 13.96 11.70 -16.00
N LEU A 266 14.05 10.58 -15.28
CA LEU A 266 13.29 9.36 -15.59
C LEU A 266 11.78 9.61 -15.50
N PHE A 267 11.31 10.24 -14.42
CA PHE A 267 9.91 10.67 -14.31
C PHE A 267 9.51 11.58 -15.47
N GLY A 268 10.36 12.53 -15.84
CA GLY A 268 10.11 13.40 -16.99
C GLY A 268 10.03 12.65 -18.32
N LEU A 269 10.95 11.73 -18.60
CA LEU A 269 10.93 10.91 -19.81
C LEU A 269 9.69 10.01 -19.89
N VAL A 270 9.33 9.38 -18.77
CA VAL A 270 8.11 8.56 -18.70
C VAL A 270 6.87 9.43 -18.88
N SER A 271 6.86 10.65 -18.32
CA SER A 271 5.79 11.62 -18.55
C SER A 271 5.67 12.01 -20.03
N LEU A 272 6.78 12.22 -20.74
CA LEU A 272 6.74 12.55 -22.17
C LEU A 272 6.29 11.36 -23.02
N PHE A 273 6.60 10.13 -22.63
CA PHE A 273 6.09 8.93 -23.30
C PHE A 273 4.56 8.86 -23.28
N LEU A 274 3.91 9.43 -22.25
CA LEU A 274 2.44 9.50 -22.14
C LEU A 274 1.78 10.47 -23.13
N LEU A 275 2.55 11.24 -23.92
CA LEU A 275 2.00 12.10 -24.98
C LEU A 275 1.40 11.31 -26.15
N TRP A 276 1.83 10.05 -26.35
CA TRP A 276 1.31 9.15 -27.38
C TRP A 276 0.73 7.88 -26.78
N PRO A 277 -0.39 7.97 -26.03
CA PRO A 277 -0.94 6.82 -25.35
C PRO A 277 -1.58 5.86 -26.36
N THR A 278 -0.99 4.67 -26.52
CA THR A 278 -1.77 3.50 -26.95
C THR A 278 -2.53 2.98 -25.73
N GLY A 279 -3.81 2.60 -25.84
CA GLY A 279 -4.67 2.35 -24.66
C GLY A 279 -4.08 1.38 -23.61
N SER A 280 -3.25 0.42 -24.04
CA SER A 280 -2.52 -0.52 -23.18
C SER A 280 -1.21 0.03 -22.58
N SER A 281 -0.61 1.07 -23.16
CA SER A 281 0.66 1.65 -22.69
C SER A 281 0.53 2.41 -21.38
N LEU A 282 -0.58 3.10 -21.11
CA LEU A 282 -0.78 3.85 -19.87
C LEU A 282 -0.75 2.94 -18.64
N GLY A 283 -1.52 1.84 -18.69
CA GLY A 283 -1.57 0.86 -17.59
C GLY A 283 -0.21 0.21 -17.34
N LEU A 284 0.51 -0.14 -18.41
CA LEU A 284 1.85 -0.70 -18.31
C LEU A 284 2.85 0.31 -17.72
N VAL A 285 2.81 1.56 -18.18
CA VAL A 285 3.69 2.62 -17.66
C VAL A 285 3.44 2.88 -16.17
N LEU A 286 2.17 2.99 -15.76
CA LEU A 286 1.81 3.16 -14.36
C LEU A 286 2.21 1.95 -13.51
N ALA A 287 2.08 0.73 -14.04
CA ALA A 287 2.51 -0.49 -13.35
C ALA A 287 4.03 -0.56 -13.19
N VAL A 288 4.80 -0.22 -14.23
CA VAL A 288 6.28 -0.18 -14.19
C VAL A 288 6.76 0.92 -13.23
N LEU A 289 6.18 2.13 -13.31
CA LEU A 289 6.47 3.22 -12.37
C LEU A 289 6.13 2.82 -10.94
N GLY A 290 4.94 2.28 -10.70
CA GLY A 290 4.49 1.84 -9.39
C GLY A 290 5.40 0.77 -8.80
N THR A 291 5.82 -0.20 -9.62
CA THR A 291 6.77 -1.25 -9.22
C THR A 291 8.16 -0.67 -8.92
N GLY A 292 8.65 0.26 -9.76
CA GLY A 292 9.93 0.95 -9.55
C GLY A 292 9.94 1.78 -8.27
N ILE A 293 8.87 2.56 -8.02
CA ILE A 293 8.68 3.31 -6.78
C ILE A 293 8.64 2.37 -5.58
N TRP A 294 7.85 1.29 -5.66
CA TRP A 294 7.78 0.27 -4.61
C TRP A 294 9.17 -0.27 -4.29
N LEU A 295 9.90 -0.76 -5.30
CA LEU A 295 11.23 -1.31 -5.12
C LEU A 295 12.20 -0.27 -4.55
N GLY A 296 12.12 0.98 -4.99
CA GLY A 296 12.92 2.09 -4.47
C GLY A 296 12.63 2.37 -2.99
N VAL A 297 11.35 2.43 -2.59
CA VAL A 297 10.93 2.63 -1.20
C VAL A 297 11.39 1.48 -0.31
N GLN A 298 11.26 0.23 -0.78
CA GLN A 298 11.80 -0.93 -0.07
C GLN A 298 13.32 -0.85 0.06
N HIS A 299 14.00 -0.48 -1.03
CA HIS A 299 15.43 -0.33 -1.01
C HIS A 299 15.84 0.70 -0.01
N LEU A 300 15.15 1.85 0.15
CA LEU A 300 15.46 2.94 1.09
C LEU A 300 15.37 2.56 2.57
N GLY A 301 14.76 1.42 2.91
CA GLY A 301 14.81 0.86 4.27
C GLY A 301 14.00 1.62 5.32
N TYR A 302 12.87 2.21 4.91
CA TYR A 302 11.90 2.78 5.86
C TYR A 302 11.30 1.69 6.75
N LEU A 303 11.34 1.89 8.07
CA LEU A 303 10.91 0.89 9.06
C LEU A 303 9.39 0.71 9.04
N GLU A 304 8.65 1.79 8.83
CA GLU A 304 7.18 1.83 8.80
C GLU A 304 6.61 0.92 7.71
N PHE A 305 7.21 0.96 6.52
CA PHE A 305 6.82 0.10 5.41
C PHE A 305 7.24 -1.36 5.61
N GLY A 306 8.29 -1.60 6.41
CA GLY A 306 8.70 -2.94 6.83
C GLY A 306 7.67 -3.63 7.74
N GLU A 307 7.04 -2.89 8.66
CA GLU A 307 5.95 -3.41 9.50
C GLU A 307 4.68 -3.67 8.68
N LEU A 308 4.30 -2.77 7.79
CA LEU A 308 3.16 -2.99 6.89
C LEU A 308 3.34 -4.25 6.03
N ARG A 309 4.54 -4.50 5.51
CA ARG A 309 4.84 -5.74 4.79
C ARG A 309 4.66 -6.97 5.67
N ARG A 310 5.12 -6.92 6.93
CA ARG A 310 4.95 -8.04 7.88
C ARG A 310 3.47 -8.28 8.19
N VAL A 311 2.68 -7.24 8.37
CA VAL A 311 1.23 -7.36 8.59
C VAL A 311 0.52 -7.91 7.34
N ALA A 312 0.87 -7.43 6.15
CA ALA A 312 0.30 -7.93 4.90
C ALA A 312 0.61 -9.42 4.69
N LEU A 313 1.87 -9.84 4.93
CA LEU A 313 2.26 -11.25 4.86
C LEU A 313 1.54 -12.11 5.91
N ARG A 314 1.40 -11.62 7.16
CA ARG A 314 0.60 -12.29 8.20
C ARG A 314 -0.87 -12.45 7.80
N THR A 315 -1.44 -11.45 7.12
CA THR A 315 -2.83 -11.51 6.63
C THR A 315 -2.98 -12.55 5.53
N MET A 316 -1.97 -12.75 4.67
CA MET A 316 -1.99 -13.82 3.67
C MET A 316 -1.91 -15.22 4.33
N GLU A 317 -1.15 -15.37 5.42
CA GLU A 317 -1.09 -16.61 6.20
C GLU A 317 -2.37 -16.89 7.01
N GLN A 318 -3.15 -15.85 7.37
CA GLN A 318 -4.44 -16.03 8.06
C GLN A 318 -5.45 -16.87 7.27
N ARG A 319 -5.38 -16.88 5.93
CA ARG A 319 -6.28 -17.72 5.11
C ARG A 319 -6.12 -19.20 5.45
N GLN A 320 -4.88 -19.67 5.62
CA GLN A 320 -4.62 -21.07 5.96
C GLN A 320 -5.08 -21.38 7.40
N ILE A 321 -4.84 -20.45 8.34
CA ILE A 321 -5.35 -20.55 9.72
C ILE A 321 -6.89 -20.67 9.73
N PHE A 322 -7.57 -19.86 8.93
CA PHE A 322 -9.03 -19.88 8.81
C PHE A 322 -9.54 -21.21 8.23
N VAL A 323 -8.93 -21.70 7.15
CA VAL A 323 -9.30 -22.98 6.52
C VAL A 323 -9.09 -24.14 7.50
N ASN A 324 -7.93 -24.20 8.17
CA ASN A 324 -7.60 -25.24 9.12
C ASN A 324 -8.59 -25.22 10.31
N ASN A 325 -8.88 -24.04 10.86
CA ASN A 325 -9.86 -23.88 11.94
C ASN A 325 -11.27 -24.30 11.53
N LEU A 326 -11.66 -24.01 10.28
CA LEU A 326 -12.96 -24.39 9.75
C LEU A 326 -13.09 -25.91 9.59
N ALA A 327 -12.01 -26.60 9.20
CA ALA A 327 -11.99 -28.06 9.09
C ALA A 327 -12.29 -28.74 10.44
N ILE A 328 -11.60 -28.34 11.51
CA ILE A 328 -11.85 -28.87 12.87
C ILE A 328 -13.25 -28.52 13.37
N ARG A 329 -13.73 -27.29 13.13
CA ARG A 329 -15.10 -26.88 13.52
C ARG A 329 -16.17 -27.70 12.80
N ARG A 330 -16.04 -27.90 11.49
CA ARG A 330 -16.97 -28.75 10.72
C ARG A 330 -16.93 -30.19 11.21
N ALA A 331 -15.74 -30.75 11.43
CA ALA A 331 -15.60 -32.09 11.98
C ALA A 331 -16.26 -32.22 13.36
N THR A 332 -16.12 -31.21 14.22
CA THR A 332 -16.79 -31.16 15.54
C THR A 332 -18.32 -31.19 15.39
N GLU A 333 -18.89 -30.43 14.46
CA GLU A 333 -20.34 -30.42 14.21
C GLU A 333 -20.85 -31.72 13.58
N GLU A 334 -20.07 -32.35 12.70
CA GLU A 334 -20.40 -33.66 12.15
C GLU A 334 -20.34 -34.75 13.23
N LEU A 335 -19.30 -34.75 14.08
CA LEU A 335 -19.16 -35.72 15.19
C LEU A 335 -20.38 -35.74 16.12
N LYS A 336 -21.05 -34.60 16.34
CA LYS A 336 -22.29 -34.51 17.13
C LYS A 336 -23.44 -35.35 16.57
N LYS A 337 -23.45 -35.61 15.25
CA LYS A 337 -24.56 -36.28 14.54
C LYS A 337 -24.28 -37.75 14.22
N ILE A 338 -23.01 -38.15 14.21
CA ILE A 338 -22.57 -39.48 13.79
C ILE A 338 -23.06 -40.56 14.77
N ARG A 339 -23.43 -41.70 14.20
CA ARG A 339 -23.85 -42.94 14.87
C ARG A 339 -23.11 -44.19 14.39
N ASP A 340 -22.21 -44.04 13.43
CA ASP A 340 -21.44 -45.12 12.81
C ASP A 340 -19.94 -44.88 12.95
N TYR A 341 -19.19 -45.95 13.23
CA TYR A 341 -17.74 -45.93 13.40
C TYR A 341 -17.02 -45.62 12.08
N GLU A 342 -17.51 -46.14 10.94
CA GLU A 342 -16.87 -45.87 9.64
C GLU A 342 -17.01 -44.38 9.26
N GLN A 343 -18.18 -43.79 9.54
CA GLN A 343 -18.41 -42.37 9.36
C GLN A 343 -17.54 -41.51 10.30
N LEU A 344 -17.33 -41.94 11.56
CA LEU A 344 -16.42 -41.27 12.49
C LEU A 344 -14.99 -41.23 11.96
N CYS A 345 -14.47 -42.37 11.48
CA CYS A 345 -13.13 -42.46 10.89
C CYS A 345 -12.98 -41.53 9.69
N ARG A 346 -13.98 -41.47 8.79
CA ARG A 346 -13.98 -40.56 7.65
C ARG A 346 -13.93 -39.08 8.06
N VAL A 347 -14.69 -38.69 9.08
CA VAL A 347 -14.68 -37.31 9.58
C VAL A 347 -13.35 -36.95 10.22
N LEU A 348 -12.72 -37.87 10.96
CA LEU A 348 -11.38 -37.66 11.51
C LEU A 348 -10.34 -37.47 10.41
N VAL A 349 -10.32 -38.33 9.39
CA VAL A 349 -9.40 -38.20 8.25
C VAL A 349 -9.58 -36.84 7.57
N ALA A 350 -10.82 -36.46 7.25
CA ALA A 350 -11.11 -35.18 6.62
C ALA A 350 -10.69 -33.97 7.47
N ALA A 351 -10.80 -34.07 8.81
CA ALA A 351 -10.43 -33.02 9.74
C ALA A 351 -8.91 -32.75 9.75
N PHE A 352 -8.09 -33.80 9.63
CA PHE A 352 -6.62 -33.71 9.72
C PHE A 352 -5.92 -33.67 8.36
N GLU A 353 -6.56 -34.14 7.29
CA GLU A 353 -6.05 -34.09 5.92
C GLU A 353 -5.80 -32.65 5.46
N ALA A 354 -6.73 -31.74 5.77
CA ALA A 354 -6.66 -30.34 5.38
C ALA A 354 -5.66 -29.48 6.19
N ASN A 355 -5.14 -30.00 7.32
CA ASN A 355 -4.35 -29.22 8.29
C ASN A 355 -2.84 -29.50 8.18
N ASP A 356 -2.03 -28.83 9.02
CA ASP A 356 -0.57 -29.00 9.07
C ASP A 356 -0.08 -30.27 9.79
N PHE A 357 -0.98 -31.20 10.14
CA PHE A 357 -0.64 -32.44 10.84
C PHE A 357 -0.28 -33.55 9.87
N ASP A 358 0.65 -34.43 10.28
CA ASP A 358 1.20 -35.49 9.44
C ASP A 358 0.52 -36.85 9.70
N GLY A 359 -0.10 -37.02 10.86
CA GLY A 359 -0.94 -38.17 11.15
C GLY A 359 -1.56 -38.13 12.54
N PHE A 360 -2.40 -39.11 12.84
CA PHE A 360 -2.97 -39.31 14.16
C PHE A 360 -3.18 -40.80 14.47
N ARG A 361 -3.23 -41.10 15.77
CA ARG A 361 -3.59 -42.40 16.34
C ARG A 361 -4.72 -42.20 17.33
N LEU A 362 -5.88 -42.78 17.04
CA LEU A 362 -7.00 -42.87 17.96
C LEU A 362 -6.90 -44.20 18.72
N THR A 363 -6.82 -44.13 20.05
CA THR A 363 -6.92 -45.30 20.92
C THR A 363 -8.24 -45.22 21.67
N VAL A 364 -9.13 -46.19 21.44
CA VAL A 364 -10.42 -46.30 22.12
C VAL A 364 -10.35 -47.39 23.18
N LYS A 365 -10.77 -47.05 24.40
CA LYS A 365 -10.84 -47.99 25.52
C LYS A 365 -12.26 -48.57 25.62
N LEU A 366 -12.37 -49.89 25.53
CA LEU A 366 -13.62 -50.62 25.68
C LEU A 366 -13.99 -50.77 27.17
N LEU A 367 -15.29 -50.68 27.49
CA LEU A 367 -15.80 -50.99 28.83
C LEU A 367 -16.19 -52.47 28.94
N PRO A 368 -16.20 -53.06 30.14
CA PRO A 368 -16.45 -54.50 30.35
C PRO A 368 -17.77 -55.04 29.81
N ASN A 369 -18.76 -54.20 29.50
CA ASN A 369 -20.08 -54.62 29.00
C ASN A 369 -20.27 -54.38 27.49
N GLU A 370 -19.25 -53.89 26.77
CA GLU A 370 -19.34 -53.49 25.36
C GLU A 370 -18.80 -54.58 24.40
N HIS A 371 -18.81 -55.85 24.84
CA HIS A 371 -18.22 -56.98 24.12
C HIS A 371 -19.00 -57.42 22.87
N SER A 372 -20.21 -56.90 22.63
CA SER A 372 -21.06 -57.34 21.51
C SER A 372 -20.83 -56.57 20.20
N VAL A 373 -20.16 -55.41 20.26
CA VAL A 373 -19.88 -54.52 19.11
C VAL A 373 -18.77 -55.07 18.18
N ILE A 374 -18.39 -56.34 18.38
CA ILE A 374 -17.16 -56.97 17.89
C ILE A 374 -17.19 -57.32 16.40
N ASP A 375 -18.34 -57.36 15.73
CA ASP A 375 -18.40 -57.68 14.29
C ASP A 375 -18.22 -56.47 13.34
N LEU A 376 -18.43 -55.23 13.81
CA LEU A 376 -18.26 -54.01 13.00
C LEU A 376 -16.79 -53.54 12.88
N VAL A 377 -15.89 -54.01 13.75
CA VAL A 377 -14.50 -53.48 13.91
C VAL A 377 -13.43 -54.43 13.31
N ARG A 378 -13.80 -55.29 12.35
CA ARG A 378 -12.92 -56.34 11.77
C ARG A 378 -11.68 -55.87 10.98
N LEU A 379 -11.30 -54.58 11.02
CA LEU A 379 -10.15 -54.04 10.28
C LEU A 379 -9.06 -53.37 11.14
N SER A 380 -9.21 -53.24 12.47
CA SER A 380 -8.16 -52.69 13.34
C SER A 380 -7.40 -53.77 14.09
N GLN A 381 -6.06 -53.69 14.08
CA GLN A 381 -5.18 -54.60 14.83
C GLN A 381 -5.52 -54.58 16.33
N ARG A 382 -6.00 -55.72 16.85
CA ARG A 382 -6.36 -55.88 18.26
C ARG A 382 -5.10 -56.21 19.07
N GLN A 383 -4.75 -55.40 20.07
CA GLN A 383 -3.83 -55.76 21.14
C GLN A 383 -4.43 -55.34 22.49
N GLN A 384 -4.64 -56.32 23.38
CA GLN A 384 -4.93 -56.14 24.81
C GLN A 384 -6.06 -55.15 25.18
N GLU A 385 -7.29 -55.37 24.70
CA GLU A 385 -8.53 -54.64 25.10
C GLU A 385 -8.78 -53.23 24.51
N ASN A 386 -7.89 -52.70 23.65
CA ASN A 386 -8.10 -51.40 22.99
C ASN A 386 -8.32 -51.54 21.47
N ILE A 387 -9.10 -50.61 20.91
CA ILE A 387 -9.27 -50.42 19.46
C ILE A 387 -8.35 -49.29 19.01
N TYR A 388 -7.64 -49.50 17.90
CA TYR A 388 -6.72 -48.51 17.34
C TYR A 388 -7.15 -48.10 15.94
N PHE A 389 -7.13 -46.80 15.66
CA PHE A 389 -7.28 -46.26 14.31
C PHE A 389 -6.14 -45.30 14.01
N ASP A 390 -5.28 -45.71 13.07
CA ASP A 390 -4.11 -44.96 12.64
C ASP A 390 -4.35 -44.37 11.26
N TRP A 391 -4.04 -43.09 11.11
CA TRP A 391 -4.04 -42.41 9.83
C TRP A 391 -2.76 -41.60 9.64
N GLN A 392 -2.23 -41.62 8.43
CA GLN A 392 -1.07 -40.85 8.01
C GLN A 392 -1.37 -40.15 6.69
N LYS A 393 -0.82 -38.94 6.53
CA LYS A 393 -0.99 -38.18 5.31
C LYS A 393 -0.22 -38.84 4.15
N ALA A 394 -0.80 -38.83 2.96
CA ALA A 394 -0.14 -39.41 1.79
C ALA A 394 1.20 -38.71 1.51
N GLY A 395 2.29 -39.49 1.42
CA GLY A 395 3.64 -38.99 1.17
C GLY A 395 4.48 -38.70 2.41
N THR A 396 3.96 -38.91 3.63
CA THR A 396 4.78 -38.90 4.86
C THR A 396 5.44 -40.25 5.09
N VAL A 397 6.70 -40.25 5.55
CA VAL A 397 7.44 -41.47 5.91
C VAL A 397 6.74 -42.15 7.09
N THR A 398 6.60 -43.47 7.03
CA THR A 398 5.95 -44.30 8.05
C THR A 398 6.50 -44.01 9.45
N PHE A 399 5.60 -43.74 10.40
CA PHE A 399 5.95 -43.66 11.83
C PHE A 399 6.65 -44.94 12.27
N GLY A 400 7.96 -44.86 12.51
CA GLY A 400 8.77 -46.04 12.75
C GLY A 400 10.20 -45.73 13.17
N ASP A 401 10.97 -44.94 12.41
CA ASP A 401 12.36 -44.69 12.75
C ASP A 401 12.91 -43.37 12.14
N SER A 402 13.66 -42.61 12.94
CA SER A 402 14.63 -41.55 12.58
C SER A 402 14.22 -40.09 12.26
N LEU A 403 12.94 -39.69 12.27
CA LEU A 403 12.56 -38.27 12.04
C LEU A 403 12.11 -37.54 13.31
N ALA A 404 12.63 -36.32 13.52
CA ALA A 404 12.23 -35.45 14.62
C ALA A 404 10.78 -34.98 14.44
N SER A 405 9.88 -35.46 15.29
CA SER A 405 8.48 -35.05 15.36
C SER A 405 8.11 -34.66 16.80
N TRP A 406 7.04 -33.89 16.93
CA TRP A 406 6.36 -33.71 18.20
C TRP A 406 4.96 -34.33 18.14
N GLN A 407 4.45 -34.69 19.32
CA GLN A 407 3.14 -35.30 19.47
C GLN A 407 2.30 -34.52 20.49
N LEU A 408 1.00 -34.44 20.23
CA LEU A 408 0.00 -33.89 21.14
C LEU A 408 -1.02 -34.99 21.44
N THR A 409 -1.08 -35.40 22.70
CA THR A 409 -2.04 -36.40 23.17
C THR A 409 -3.22 -35.71 23.85
N LEU A 410 -4.41 -35.98 23.36
CA LEU A 410 -5.67 -35.43 23.85
C LEU A 410 -6.46 -36.55 24.53
N ASP A 411 -6.71 -36.42 25.83
CA ASP A 411 -7.60 -37.34 26.53
C ASP A 411 -9.04 -37.19 26.03
N LEU A 412 -9.68 -38.32 25.73
CA LEU A 412 -11.07 -38.36 25.27
C LEU A 412 -11.95 -38.61 26.49
N VAL A 413 -12.51 -37.53 27.03
CA VAL A 413 -13.46 -37.55 28.15
C VAL A 413 -14.77 -36.97 27.67
N THR A 414 -15.85 -37.72 27.86
CA THR A 414 -17.21 -37.33 27.47
C THR A 414 -17.73 -36.18 28.34
N THR A 415 -18.80 -35.53 27.90
CA THR A 415 -19.55 -34.55 28.72
C THR A 415 -20.12 -35.16 30.01
N SER A 416 -20.31 -36.48 30.03
CA SER A 416 -20.72 -37.26 31.20
C SER A 416 -19.54 -37.75 32.07
N ASN A 417 -18.33 -37.22 31.82
CA ASN A 417 -17.10 -37.53 32.54
C ASN A 417 -16.68 -39.02 32.45
N ARG A 418 -16.99 -39.67 31.32
CA ARG A 418 -16.52 -41.02 31.01
C ARG A 418 -15.29 -40.95 30.13
N ARG A 419 -14.25 -41.71 30.49
CA ARG A 419 -13.02 -41.79 29.70
C ARG A 419 -13.18 -42.81 28.58
N ARG A 420 -13.05 -42.36 27.34
CA ARG A 420 -13.19 -43.18 26.12
C ARG A 420 -11.86 -43.48 25.41
N GLY A 421 -10.75 -42.92 25.88
CA GLY A 421 -9.41 -43.23 25.39
C GLY A 421 -8.56 -41.96 25.20
N PHE A 422 -7.73 -41.94 24.17
CA PHE A 422 -6.90 -40.78 23.84
C PHE A 422 -6.67 -40.70 22.32
N LEU A 423 -6.54 -39.47 21.82
CA LEU A 423 -6.16 -39.16 20.44
C LEU A 423 -4.75 -38.56 20.44
N THR A 424 -3.79 -39.24 19.82
CA THR A 424 -2.42 -38.74 19.64
C THR A 424 -2.28 -38.17 18.24
N ILE A 425 -1.91 -36.90 18.12
CA ILE A 425 -1.70 -36.21 16.85
C ILE A 425 -0.19 -35.98 16.66
N HIS A 426 0.31 -36.21 15.46
CA HIS A 426 1.73 -36.12 15.13
C HIS A 426 2.00 -35.03 14.10
N ARG A 427 3.11 -34.31 14.31
CA ARG A 427 3.63 -33.35 13.34
C ARG A 427 5.16 -33.36 13.31
N LEU A 428 5.74 -33.40 12.13
CA LEU A 428 7.17 -33.27 11.89
C LEU A 428 7.66 -31.87 12.25
N TYR A 429 8.90 -31.75 12.72
CA TYR A 429 9.49 -30.44 12.97
C TYR A 429 9.64 -29.66 11.65
N THR A 430 9.06 -28.46 11.60
CA THR A 430 9.20 -27.54 10.47
C THR A 430 9.51 -26.13 10.98
N GLN A 431 10.15 -25.31 10.15
CA GLN A 431 10.38 -23.88 10.47
C GLN A 431 9.11 -23.03 10.40
N ARG A 432 7.96 -23.62 10.01
CA ARG A 432 6.67 -22.93 9.95
C ARG A 432 5.89 -23.14 11.24
N GLY A 433 5.42 -22.04 11.83
CA GLY A 433 4.49 -22.10 12.97
C GLY A 433 3.24 -22.90 12.64
N LEU A 434 2.58 -23.46 13.66
CA LEU A 434 1.31 -24.17 13.48
C LEU A 434 0.23 -23.18 13.02
N GLN A 435 -0.35 -23.38 11.84
CA GLN A 435 -1.35 -22.47 11.28
C GLN A 435 -2.76 -22.87 11.72
N MET A 436 -3.03 -22.86 13.03
CA MET A 436 -4.33 -23.22 13.63
C MET A 436 -4.50 -22.60 15.02
N ASP A 437 -5.74 -22.27 15.38
CA ASP A 437 -6.13 -21.98 16.76
C ASP A 437 -6.24 -23.28 17.56
N VAL A 438 -5.26 -23.51 18.42
CA VAL A 438 -5.12 -24.75 19.20
C VAL A 438 -6.27 -24.92 20.20
N ASN A 439 -6.91 -23.84 20.65
CA ASN A 439 -7.95 -23.92 21.69
C ASN A 439 -9.12 -24.81 21.27
N HIS A 440 -9.55 -24.72 20.01
CA HIS A 440 -10.68 -25.53 19.54
C HIS A 440 -10.33 -27.02 19.47
N LEU A 441 -9.10 -27.30 19.04
CA LEU A 441 -8.55 -28.66 18.94
C LEU A 441 -8.35 -29.30 20.32
N THR A 442 -7.96 -28.54 21.34
CA THR A 442 -7.64 -29.09 22.67
C THR A 442 -8.82 -29.12 23.64
N SER A 443 -9.83 -28.27 23.47
CA SER A 443 -10.93 -28.14 24.45
C SER A 443 -12.26 -28.69 23.97
N ILE A 444 -12.64 -28.45 22.71
CA ILE A 444 -13.99 -28.74 22.22
C ILE A 444 -14.00 -30.03 21.38
N PHE A 445 -13.04 -30.16 20.47
CA PHE A 445 -12.93 -31.31 19.58
C PHE A 445 -12.81 -32.67 20.33
N PRO A 446 -11.98 -32.82 21.38
CA PRO A 446 -11.80 -34.10 22.07
C PRO A 446 -13.06 -34.57 22.79
N VAL A 447 -13.82 -33.61 23.35
CA VAL A 447 -15.09 -33.87 24.03
C VAL A 447 -16.15 -34.33 23.03
N ALA A 448 -16.27 -33.64 21.89
CA ALA A 448 -17.20 -34.03 20.83
C ALA A 448 -16.87 -35.42 20.25
N LEU A 449 -15.59 -35.74 20.11
CA LEU A 449 -15.11 -37.05 19.67
C LEU A 449 -15.42 -38.14 20.72
N ALA A 450 -15.16 -37.87 22.00
CA ALA A 450 -15.49 -38.78 23.09
C ALA A 450 -16.99 -39.08 23.14
N ASP A 451 -17.84 -38.05 23.05
CA ASP A 451 -19.29 -38.19 23.03
C ASP A 451 -19.79 -38.96 21.79
N ALA A 452 -19.14 -38.80 20.64
CA ALA A 452 -19.45 -39.59 19.45
C ALA A 452 -19.12 -41.07 19.63
N LEU A 453 -17.94 -41.38 20.19
CA LEU A 453 -17.56 -42.74 20.55
C LEU A 453 -18.52 -43.36 21.57
N ASP A 454 -18.90 -42.60 22.60
CA ASP A 454 -19.87 -43.03 23.63
C ASP A 454 -21.23 -43.38 23.02
N ARG A 455 -21.73 -42.57 22.06
CA ARG A 455 -22.97 -42.85 21.33
C ARG A 455 -22.87 -44.12 20.48
N ILE A 456 -21.81 -44.27 19.70
CA ILE A 456 -21.62 -45.42 18.80
C ILE A 456 -21.52 -46.72 19.60
N LEU A 457 -20.73 -46.71 20.69
CA LEU A 457 -20.53 -47.87 21.54
C LEU A 457 -21.74 -48.18 22.43
N GLY A 458 -22.54 -47.18 22.79
CA GLY A 458 -23.73 -47.33 23.63
C GLY A 458 -24.99 -47.83 22.91
N GLN A 459 -25.09 -47.68 21.58
CA GLN A 459 -26.31 -47.98 20.82
C GLN A 459 -26.70 -49.45 20.72
N GLU A 460 -25.79 -50.41 20.95
CA GLU A 460 -26.13 -51.83 20.96
C GLU A 460 -26.49 -52.38 22.36
N ALA A 461 -26.20 -51.64 23.43
CA ALA A 461 -26.59 -52.07 24.78
C ALA A 461 -28.12 -51.98 24.99
N GLU A 462 -28.80 -51.04 24.33
CA GLU A 462 -30.27 -50.92 24.33
C GLU A 462 -30.96 -51.99 23.48
N PHE A 463 -30.35 -52.44 22.38
CA PHE A 463 -30.93 -53.48 21.51
C PHE A 463 -30.97 -54.86 22.17
N ILE A 464 -29.95 -55.21 22.98
CA ILE A 464 -29.91 -56.49 23.70
C ILE A 464 -30.91 -56.50 24.87
N THR A 465 -31.13 -55.36 25.53
CA THR A 465 -32.09 -55.28 26.66
C THR A 465 -33.54 -55.39 26.22
N GLU A 466 -33.93 -54.88 25.04
CA GLU A 466 -35.29 -55.09 24.50
C GLU A 466 -35.52 -56.55 24.04
N GLN A 467 -34.50 -57.21 23.48
CA GLN A 467 -34.63 -58.56 22.98
C GLN A 467 -34.70 -59.60 24.12
N ASP A 468 -33.90 -59.45 25.18
CA ASP A 468 -33.99 -60.31 26.38
C ASP A 468 -35.30 -60.06 27.19
N ALA A 469 -35.81 -58.82 27.21
CA ALA A 469 -37.11 -58.53 27.79
C ALA A 469 -38.26 -59.20 27.02
N SER A 470 -38.15 -59.30 25.69
CA SER A 470 -39.15 -59.99 24.85
C SER A 470 -39.11 -61.52 24.97
N VAL A 471 -37.95 -62.12 25.26
CA VAL A 471 -37.82 -63.57 25.49
C VAL A 471 -38.31 -63.96 26.89
N MET A 472 -38.08 -63.14 27.93
CA MET A 472 -38.64 -63.41 29.26
C MET A 472 -40.17 -63.27 29.35
N VAL A 473 -40.80 -62.48 28.47
CA VAL A 473 -42.27 -62.38 28.41
C VAL A 473 -42.89 -63.55 27.64
N ALA A 474 -42.13 -64.23 26.76
CA ALA A 474 -42.61 -65.41 26.02
C ALA A 474 -42.55 -66.73 26.82
N GLU A 475 -41.72 -66.82 27.86
CA GLU A 475 -41.65 -68.00 28.76
C GLU A 475 -42.60 -67.92 29.98
N ALA A 476 -43.34 -66.81 30.14
CA ALA A 476 -44.30 -66.59 31.23
C ALA A 476 -45.77 -66.50 30.77
N GLY A 477 -46.08 -66.93 29.54
CA GLY A 477 -47.43 -66.91 28.95
C GLY A 477 -48.03 -68.30 28.75
#